data_AF-A0AAP3ANA8-F1
#
_entry.id   AF-A0AAP3ANA8-F1
#
_cell.length_a   1.000
_cell.length_b   1.000
_cell.length_c   1.000
_cell.angle_alpha   90.00
_cell.angle_beta   90.00
_cell.angle_gamma   90.00
#
_symmetry.space_group_name_H-M   'P 1'
#
loop_
_entity.id
_entity.type
_entity.pdbx_description
1 polymer ?
#
loop_
_entity_poly.entity_id
_entity_poly.type
_entity_poly.pdbx_seq_one_letter_code
_entity_poly.pdbx_strand_id
1 'polypeptide(L)'
;MEDYKEIMKELLLRFYSPIGVGGGNKIHKSTQELLSMFRGVIPSTPITEHDVFEVMKDCSFEIEHKILTQEVCIYEGDEEKGIPAEYDKVEVGRVLLWVLYEV
;
A
#
# COMPACT_ATOMS: atom_id res chain seq x y z
N MET A 1 28.81 -12.40 6.01
CA MET A 1 28.11 -11.45 5.14
C MET A 1 26.80 -11.17 5.85
N GLU A 2 26.59 -9.94 6.29
CA GLU A 2 25.35 -9.53 6.95
C GLU A 2 24.24 -9.59 5.90
N ASP A 3 23.23 -10.43 6.11
CA ASP A 3 22.13 -10.55 5.15
C ASP A 3 21.25 -9.31 5.28
N TYR A 4 21.36 -8.39 4.31
CA TYR A 4 20.59 -7.16 4.31
C TYR A 4 19.06 -7.43 4.34
N LYS A 5 18.61 -8.64 3.92
CA LYS A 5 17.21 -9.04 4.03
C LYS A 5 16.79 -9.22 5.49
N GLU A 6 17.67 -9.69 6.37
CA GLU A 6 17.38 -9.77 7.80
C GLU A 6 17.23 -8.36 8.40
N ILE A 7 18.07 -7.40 8.00
CA ILE A 7 17.91 -6.00 8.40
C ILE A 7 16.58 -5.43 7.87
N MET A 8 16.19 -5.74 6.62
CA MET A 8 14.90 -5.33 6.06
C MET A 8 13.73 -5.92 6.86
N LYS A 9 13.78 -7.21 7.21
CA LYS A 9 12.76 -7.88 8.04
C LYS A 9 12.65 -7.22 9.41
N GLU A 10 13.77 -6.99 10.10
CA GLU A 10 13.80 -6.35 11.41
C GLU A 10 13.24 -4.92 11.37
N LEU A 11 13.62 -4.12 10.37
CA LEU A 11 13.10 -2.76 10.21
C LEU A 11 11.60 -2.76 9.91
N LEU A 12 11.16 -3.65 9.01
CA LEU A 12 9.75 -3.76 8.64
C LEU A 12 8.89 -4.16 9.84
N LEU A 13 9.28 -5.21 10.57
CA LEU A 13 8.55 -5.74 11.72
C LEU A 13 8.56 -4.82 12.94
N ARG A 14 9.45 -3.82 12.98
CA ARG A 14 9.47 -2.79 14.04
C ARG A 14 8.32 -1.80 13.92
N PHE A 15 7.87 -1.51 12.71
CA PHE A 15 6.83 -0.49 12.45
C PHE A 15 5.52 -1.09 11.94
N TYR A 16 5.58 -2.31 11.38
CA TYR A 16 4.45 -2.97 10.77
C TYR A 16 4.34 -4.41 11.22
N SER A 17 3.10 -4.88 11.31
CA SER A 17 2.76 -6.27 11.61
C SER A 17 2.00 -6.88 10.42
N PRO A 18 2.20 -8.17 10.13
CA PRO A 18 1.37 -8.90 9.16
C PRO A 18 -0.06 -9.12 9.66
N ILE A 19 -0.29 -9.00 10.97
CA ILE A 19 -1.58 -9.23 11.63
C ILE A 19 -1.99 -7.96 12.38
N GLY A 20 -3.26 -7.58 12.30
CA GLY A 20 -3.83 -6.44 13.03
C GLY A 20 -3.93 -6.69 14.53
N VAL A 21 -2.79 -6.72 15.21
CA VAL A 21 -2.73 -6.86 16.67
C VAL A 21 -3.02 -5.50 17.31
N GLY A 22 -3.92 -5.45 18.29
CA GLY A 22 -4.15 -4.23 19.10
C GLY A 22 -4.92 -3.09 18.43
N GLY A 23 -5.53 -3.30 17.26
CA GLY A 23 -6.28 -2.26 16.55
C GLY A 23 -5.44 -1.34 15.67
N GLY A 24 -4.22 -1.76 15.31
CA GLY A 24 -3.36 -1.05 14.36
C GLY A 24 -4.07 -0.73 13.05
N ASN A 25 -3.80 0.45 12.48
CA ASN A 25 -4.42 0.89 11.24
C ASN A 25 -3.99 0.00 10.08
N LYS A 26 -4.97 -0.57 9.36
CA LYS A 26 -4.73 -1.33 8.15
C LYS A 26 -4.36 -0.38 7.01
N ILE A 27 -3.21 -0.61 6.41
CA ILE A 27 -2.72 0.14 5.25
C ILE A 27 -2.40 -0.81 4.09
N HIS A 28 -2.47 -0.28 2.88
CA HIS A 28 -2.06 -1.00 1.67
C HIS A 28 -0.83 -0.32 1.07
N LYS A 29 0.18 -1.11 0.71
CA LYS A 29 1.36 -0.62 -0.02
C LYS A 29 1.74 -1.56 -1.16
N SER A 30 2.18 -0.98 -2.26
CA SER A 30 2.81 -1.71 -3.36
C SER A 30 4.25 -2.07 -3.01
N THR A 31 4.81 -3.06 -3.70
CA THR A 31 6.23 -3.43 -3.57
C THR A 31 7.16 -2.25 -3.88
N GLN A 32 6.80 -1.39 -4.84
CA GLN A 32 7.59 -0.23 -5.21
C GLN A 32 7.60 0.87 -4.12
N GLU A 33 6.49 1.08 -3.43
CA GLU A 33 6.43 1.99 -2.27
C GLU A 33 7.32 1.48 -1.13
N LEU A 34 7.26 0.19 -0.84
CA LEU A 34 8.10 -0.45 0.18
C LEU A 34 9.59 -0.38 -0.18
N LEU A 35 9.94 -0.64 -1.45
CA LEU A 35 11.31 -0.48 -1.95
C LEU A 35 11.84 0.94 -1.73
N SER A 36 11.00 1.94 -1.99
CA SER A 36 11.35 3.34 -1.78
C SER A 36 11.59 3.65 -0.30
N MET A 37 10.82 3.05 0.61
CA MET A 37 11.04 3.16 2.06
C MET A 37 12.38 2.56 2.49
N PHE A 38 12.71 1.36 2.03
CA PHE A 38 13.99 0.71 2.37
C PHE A 38 15.20 1.50 1.83
N ARG A 39 15.09 2.10 0.64
CA ARG A 39 16.15 2.95 0.06
C ARG A 39 16.46 4.21 0.88
N GLY A 40 15.55 4.65 1.76
CA GLY A 40 15.80 5.76 2.68
C GLY A 40 16.79 5.40 3.81
N VAL A 41 16.96 4.11 4.11
CA VAL A 41 17.77 3.64 5.25
C VAL A 41 18.95 2.79 4.80
N ILE A 42 18.77 1.89 3.83
CA ILE A 42 19.79 0.94 3.37
C ILE A 42 20.60 1.60 2.24
N PRO A 43 21.85 2.03 2.49
CA PRO A 43 22.68 2.66 1.47
C PRO A 43 23.46 1.59 0.69
N SER A 44 23.71 1.84 -0.60
CA SER A 44 24.77 1.23 -1.43
C SER A 44 24.64 -0.21 -1.96
N THR A 45 23.69 -1.04 -1.51
CA THR A 45 23.41 -2.34 -2.16
C THR A 45 22.20 -2.21 -3.09
N PRO A 46 22.25 -2.69 -4.35
CA PRO A 46 21.10 -2.64 -5.25
C PRO A 46 20.01 -3.60 -4.76
N ILE A 47 19.14 -3.11 -3.88
CA ILE A 47 17.88 -3.79 -3.55
C ILE A 47 16.87 -3.56 -4.68
N THR A 48 16.15 -4.62 -5.00
CA THR A 48 15.15 -4.66 -6.07
C THR A 48 13.76 -4.90 -5.51
N GLU A 49 12.73 -4.76 -6.35
CA GLU A 49 11.36 -5.16 -5.97
C GLU A 49 11.28 -6.66 -5.61
N HIS A 50 12.13 -7.49 -6.21
CA HIS A 50 12.16 -8.92 -5.91
C HIS A 50 12.61 -9.20 -4.47
N ASP A 51 13.63 -8.48 -3.99
CA ASP A 51 14.10 -8.62 -2.61
C ASP A 51 13.04 -8.20 -1.60
N VAL A 52 12.31 -7.12 -1.90
CA VAL A 52 11.16 -6.69 -1.09
C VAL A 52 10.07 -7.75 -1.10
N PHE A 53 9.74 -8.30 -2.26
CA PHE A 53 8.73 -9.36 -2.36
C PHE A 53 9.09 -10.57 -1.49
N GLU A 54 10.33 -11.04 -1.54
CA GLU A 54 10.80 -12.16 -0.71
C GLU A 54 10.72 -11.82 0.78
N VAL A 55 11.16 -10.63 1.20
CA VAL A 55 11.06 -10.18 2.61
C VAL A 55 9.60 -10.16 3.08
N MET A 56 8.70 -9.61 2.27
CA MET A 56 7.27 -9.57 2.62
C MET A 56 6.67 -10.97 2.76
N LYS A 57 7.06 -11.90 1.88
CA LYS A 57 6.64 -13.31 1.95
C LYS A 57 7.19 -14.02 3.18
N ASP A 58 8.47 -13.85 3.47
CA ASP A 58 9.14 -14.45 4.64
C ASP A 58 8.51 -13.98 5.96
N CYS A 59 8.13 -12.69 6.03
CA CYS A 59 7.45 -12.11 7.18
C CYS A 59 5.94 -12.42 7.22
N SER A 60 5.41 -13.25 6.31
CA SER A 60 4.01 -13.66 6.27
C SER A 60 3.00 -12.51 6.10
N PHE A 61 3.39 -11.42 5.43
CA PHE A 61 2.44 -10.38 5.03
C PHE A 61 1.50 -10.89 3.93
N GLU A 62 0.25 -10.46 4.00
CA GLU A 62 -0.80 -10.85 3.05
C GLU A 62 -0.89 -9.88 1.87
N ILE A 63 -1.46 -10.38 0.77
CA ILE A 63 -1.78 -9.58 -0.41
C ILE A 63 -3.30 -9.51 -0.52
N GLU A 64 -3.83 -8.31 -0.70
CA GLU A 64 -5.26 -8.09 -0.93
C GLU A 64 -5.53 -7.44 -2.27
N HIS A 65 -6.70 -7.76 -2.79
CA HIS A 65 -7.25 -7.16 -3.98
C HIS A 65 -8.02 -5.88 -3.64
N LYS A 66 -7.52 -4.74 -4.10
CA LYS A 66 -8.10 -3.42 -3.86
C LYS A 66 -8.76 -2.87 -5.13
N ILE A 67 -10.00 -2.44 -5.00
CA ILE A 67 -10.75 -1.74 -6.05
C ILE A 67 -10.38 -0.26 -5.99
N LEU A 68 -9.91 0.28 -7.11
CA LEU A 68 -9.65 1.70 -7.28
C LEU A 68 -10.92 2.36 -7.76
N THR A 69 -11.35 3.41 -7.07
CA THR A 69 -12.54 4.19 -7.42
C THR A 69 -12.16 5.64 -7.67
N GLN A 70 -12.88 6.29 -8.57
CA GLN A 70 -12.76 7.71 -8.86
C GLN A 70 -14.14 8.35 -8.78
N GLU A 71 -14.20 9.56 -8.23
CA GLU A 71 -15.41 10.38 -8.29
C GLU A 71 -15.55 10.99 -9.68
N VAL A 72 -16.65 10.65 -10.36
CA VAL A 72 -16.97 11.12 -11.71
C VAL A 72 -18.29 11.89 -11.61
N CYS A 73 -18.34 13.06 -12.27
CA CYS A 73 -19.59 13.81 -12.39
C CYS A 73 -20.53 13.04 -13.32
N ILE A 74 -21.66 12.58 -12.79
CA ILE A 74 -22.68 11.84 -13.54
C ILE A 74 -23.80 12.75 -14.02
N TYR A 75 -23.93 13.93 -13.42
CA TYR A 75 -24.86 14.97 -13.81
C TYR A 75 -24.27 16.33 -13.46
N GLU A 76 -24.12 17.22 -14.44
CA GLU A 76 -23.48 18.53 -14.23
C GLU A 76 -24.34 19.51 -13.42
N GLY A 77 -25.60 19.17 -13.14
CA GLY A 77 -26.55 20.09 -12.52
C GLY A 77 -27.28 20.96 -13.55
N ASP A 78 -28.13 21.84 -13.05
CA ASP A 78 -28.80 22.89 -13.81
C ASP A 78 -28.79 24.15 -12.95
N GLU A 79 -27.85 25.05 -13.21
CA GLU A 79 -27.68 26.29 -12.43
C GLU A 79 -28.90 27.20 -12.51
N GLU A 80 -29.61 27.22 -13.65
CA GLU A 80 -30.82 28.04 -13.82
C GLU A 80 -31.98 27.53 -12.97
N LYS A 81 -32.03 26.21 -12.73
CA LYS A 81 -33.04 25.57 -11.88
C LYS A 81 -32.57 25.32 -10.44
N GLY A 82 -31.33 25.72 -10.09
CA GLY A 82 -30.75 25.51 -8.76
C GLY A 82 -30.49 24.03 -8.42
N ILE A 83 -30.31 23.17 -9.43
CA ILE A 83 -30.05 21.74 -9.25
C ILE A 83 -28.53 21.54 -9.21
N PRO A 84 -27.96 21.01 -8.12
CA PRO A 84 -26.51 20.82 -8.01
C PRO A 84 -26.01 19.67 -8.88
N ALA A 85 -24.70 19.69 -9.18
CA ALA A 85 -24.02 18.57 -9.82
C ALA A 85 -24.00 17.33 -8.93
N GLU A 86 -24.19 16.15 -9.53
CA GLU A 86 -24.15 14.86 -8.87
C GLU A 86 -22.89 14.09 -9.30
N TYR A 87 -22.24 13.46 -8.33
CA TYR A 87 -21.02 12.69 -8.51
C TYR A 87 -21.23 11.28 -8.00
N ASP A 88 -20.68 10.30 -8.71
CA ASP A 88 -20.70 8.91 -8.32
C ASP A 88 -19.28 8.32 -8.30
N LYS A 89 -19.10 7.28 -7.49
CA LYS A 89 -17.83 6.55 -7.38
C LYS A 89 -17.84 5.39 -8.35
N VAL A 90 -17.11 5.56 -9.44
CA VAL A 90 -16.98 4.53 -10.47
C VAL A 90 -15.70 3.74 -10.23
N GLU A 91 -15.77 2.42 -10.36
CA GLU A 91 -14.59 1.56 -10.39
C GLU A 91 -13.76 1.87 -11.64
N VAL A 92 -12.51 2.30 -11.44
CA VAL A 92 -11.57 2.62 -12.53
C VAL A 92 -10.46 1.60 -12.69
N GLY A 93 -10.33 0.66 -11.76
CA GLY A 93 -9.33 -0.39 -11.85
C GLY A 93 -9.22 -1.24 -10.60
N ARG A 94 -8.31 -2.20 -10.65
CA ARG A 94 -8.04 -3.18 -9.60
C ARG A 94 -6.55 -3.40 -9.46
N VAL A 95 -6.06 -3.53 -8.23
CA VAL A 95 -4.65 -3.75 -7.94
C VAL A 95 -4.46 -4.69 -6.76
N LEU A 96 -3.42 -5.51 -6.80
CA LEU A 96 -2.98 -6.34 -5.68
C LEU A 96 -1.93 -5.56 -4.87
N LEU A 97 -2.17 -5.40 -3.57
CA LEU A 97 -1.29 -4.66 -2.67
C LEU A 97 -0.99 -5.46 -1.41
N TRP A 98 0.17 -5.24 -0.82
CA TRP A 98 0.49 -5.78 0.49
C TRP A 98 -0.37 -5.13 1.55
N VAL A 99 -0.87 -5.94 2.47
CA VAL A 99 -1.57 -5.49 3.68
C VAL A 99 -0.54 -5.35 4.78
N LEU A 100 -0.48 -4.17 5.41
CA LEU A 100 0.33 -3.95 6.59
C LEU A 100 -0.55 -3.36 7.70
N TYR A 101 -0.21 -3.65 8.95
CA TYR A 101 -0.84 -3.03 10.12
C TYR A 101 0.21 -2.25 10.89
N GLU A 102 -0.04 -0.97 11.18
CA GLU A 102 0.88 -0.16 12.00
C GLU A 102 0.89 -0.68 13.45
N VAL A 103 2.10 -0.80 14.03
CA VAL A 103 2.34 -1.27 15.41
C VAL A 103 2.54 -0.11 16.37
#